data_AF-A0A4Y9AC82-F1
#
_entry.id   AF-A0A4Y9AC82-F1
#
_cell.length_a   1.000
_cell.length_b   1.000
_cell.length_c   1.000
_cell.angle_alpha   90.00
_cell.angle_beta   90.00
_cell.angle_gamma   90.00
#
_symmetry.space_group_name_H-M   'P 1'
#
loop_
_entity.id
_entity.type
_entity.pdbx_description
1 polymer ?
#
loop_
_entity_poly.entity_id
_entity_poly.type
_entity_poly.pdbx_seq_one_letter_code
_entity_poly.pdbx_strand_id
1 'polypeptide(L)'
;MILAIIIGMALVTMVPRVIPAFIVDKLAFRDWVNRWLNAIPYAALGALIFPGILTVIPDQPLIGLLGGVAAIILAYFGLNVILVVIGAILTVFLLTM
;
A
#
# COMPACT_ATOMS: atom_id res chain seq x y z
N MET A 1 8.01 15.44 -32.21
CA MET A 1 7.22 14.24 -31.83
C MET A 1 7.26 13.97 -30.33
N ILE A 2 8.44 13.86 -29.72
CA ILE A 2 8.59 13.62 -28.27
C ILE A 2 7.94 14.72 -27.41
N LEU A 3 8.09 16.00 -27.80
CA LEU A 3 7.48 17.12 -27.06
C LEU A 3 5.95 17.04 -26.96
N ALA A 4 5.29 16.61 -28.05
CA ALA A 4 3.84 16.45 -28.08
C ALA A 4 3.37 15.31 -27.17
N ILE A 5 4.14 14.22 -27.08
CA ILE A 5 3.87 13.10 -26.17
C ILE A 5 4.05 13.53 -24.71
N ILE A 6 5.10 14.30 -24.39
CA ILE A 6 5.32 14.81 -23.04
C ILE A 6 4.17 15.73 -22.62
N ILE A 7 3.78 16.68 -23.47
CA ILE A 7 2.67 17.59 -23.19
C ILE A 7 1.34 16.83 -23.08
N GLY A 8 1.11 15.85 -23.97
CA GLY A 8 -0.09 15.00 -23.91
C GLY A 8 -0.16 14.18 -22.63
N MET A 9 0.93 13.52 -22.22
CA MET A 9 1.00 12.74 -20.99
C MET A 9 0.83 13.62 -19.75
N ALA A 10 1.44 14.80 -19.73
CA ALA A 10 1.29 15.76 -18.64
C ALA A 10 -0.17 16.21 -18.49
N LEU A 11 -0.87 16.51 -19.59
CA LEU A 11 -2.30 16.85 -19.55
C LEU A 11 -3.15 15.69 -19.02
N VAL A 12 -2.97 14.48 -19.56
CA VAL A 12 -3.76 13.30 -19.18
C VAL A 12 -3.53 12.89 -17.72
N THR A 13 -2.34 13.12 -17.16
CA THR A 13 -2.08 12.83 -15.73
C THR A 13 -2.47 13.97 -14.81
N MET A 14 -2.29 15.23 -15.20
CA MET A 14 -2.62 16.37 -14.35
C MET A 14 -4.12 16.57 -14.20
N VAL A 15 -4.90 16.39 -15.28
CA VAL A 15 -6.35 16.62 -15.25
C VAL A 15 -7.04 15.76 -14.18
N PRO A 16 -6.85 14.43 -14.11
CA PRO A 16 -7.43 13.59 -13.06
C PRO A 16 -6.84 13.82 -11.66
N ARG A 17 -5.66 14.44 -11.53
CA ARG A 17 -5.00 14.68 -10.23
C ARG A 17 -5.48 15.98 -9.59
N VAL A 18 -5.64 17.01 -10.42
CA VAL A 18 -6.07 18.36 -10.05
C VAL A 18 -7.57 18.39 -9.76
N ILE A 19 -8.39 17.73 -10.57
CA ILE A 19 -9.85 17.72 -10.42
C ILE A 19 -10.27 17.25 -9.01
N PRO A 20 -9.84 16.08 -8.49
CA PRO A 20 -10.18 15.65 -7.14
C PRO A 20 -9.65 16.61 -6.07
N ALA A 21 -8.43 17.12 -6.22
CA ALA A 21 -7.82 18.00 -5.24
C ALA A 21 -8.63 19.30 -5.00
N PHE A 22 -9.34 19.81 -6.03
CA PHE A 22 -10.15 21.02 -5.89
C PHE A 22 -11.64 20.77 -5.64
N ILE A 23 -12.15 19.59 -6.01
CA ILE A 23 -13.59 19.27 -5.97
C ILE A 23 -13.97 18.47 -4.72
N VAL A 24 -13.07 17.62 -4.19
CA VAL A 24 -13.37 16.74 -3.04
C VAL A 24 -13.72 17.55 -1.79
N ASP A 25 -13.05 18.68 -1.54
CA ASP A 25 -13.34 19.53 -0.37
C ASP A 25 -14.69 20.29 -0.48
N LYS A 26 -15.22 20.45 -1.69
CA LYS A 26 -16.50 21.14 -1.95
C LYS A 26 -17.69 20.18 -2.07
N LEU A 27 -17.43 18.88 -2.21
CA LEU A 27 -18.47 17.85 -2.26
C LEU A 27 -18.81 17.40 -0.84
N ALA A 28 -19.94 17.89 -0.32
CA ALA A 28 -20.54 17.33 0.89
C ALA A 28 -21.15 15.95 0.57
N PHE A 29 -20.30 14.92 0.55
CA PHE A 29 -20.76 13.54 0.46
C PHE A 29 -21.58 13.17 1.71
N ARG A 30 -22.65 12.39 1.53
CA ARG A 30 -23.38 11.79 2.66
C ARG A 30 -22.40 11.02 3.55
N ASP A 31 -22.58 11.04 4.86
CA ASP A 31 -21.66 10.41 5.83
C ASP A 31 -21.31 8.95 5.50
N TRP A 32 -22.26 8.17 4.96
CA TRP A 32 -21.99 6.80 4.53
C TRP A 32 -20.98 6.71 3.38
N VAL A 33 -21.08 7.59 2.39
CA VAL A 33 -20.16 7.64 1.24
C VAL A 33 -18.78 8.09 1.71
N ASN A 34 -18.70 9.10 2.58
CA ASN A 34 -17.43 9.57 3.11
C ASN A 34 -16.70 8.48 3.91
N ARG A 35 -17.42 7.73 4.75
CA ARG A 35 -16.86 6.55 5.46
C ARG A 35 -16.35 5.49 4.49
N TRP A 36 -17.06 5.25 3.39
CA TRP A 36 -16.67 4.27 2.37
C TRP A 36 -15.43 4.72 1.60
N LEU A 37 -15.36 5.99 1.18
CA LEU A 37 -14.21 6.58 0.51
C LEU A 37 -12.94 6.52 1.38
N ASN A 38 -13.07 6.79 2.68
CA ASN A 38 -11.95 6.68 3.62
C ASN A 38 -11.45 5.24 3.83
N ALA A 39 -12.25 4.22 3.51
CA ALA A 39 -11.82 2.82 3.57
C ALA A 39 -11.03 2.38 2.33
N ILE A 40 -11.15 3.10 1.21
CA ILE A 40 -10.47 2.75 -0.06
C ILE A 40 -8.95 2.69 0.08
N PRO A 41 -8.26 3.68 0.69
CA PRO A 41 -6.79 3.62 0.84
C PRO A 41 -6.32 2.41 1.64
N TYR A 42 -7.01 2.09 2.75
CA TYR A 42 -6.67 0.93 3.58
C TYR A 42 -6.92 -0.39 2.83
N ALA A 43 -8.02 -0.49 2.09
CA ALA A 43 -8.32 -1.65 1.27
C ALA A 43 -7.30 -1.82 0.13
N ALA A 44 -6.90 -0.73 -0.52
CA ALA A 44 -5.88 -0.75 -1.58
C ALA A 44 -4.51 -1.16 -1.04
N LEU A 45 -4.07 -0.59 0.10
CA LEU A 45 -2.82 -0.99 0.75
C LEU A 45 -2.87 -2.47 1.16
N GLY A 46 -3.96 -2.94 1.76
CA GLY A 46 -4.14 -4.36 2.09
C GLY A 46 -4.09 -5.26 0.86
N ALA A 47 -4.78 -4.89 -0.21
CA ALA A 47 -4.82 -5.63 -1.46
C ALA A 47 -3.46 -5.68 -2.18
N LEU A 48 -2.58 -4.69 -1.97
CA LEU A 48 -1.23 -4.68 -2.52
C LEU A 48 -0.22 -5.42 -1.63
N ILE A 49 -0.31 -5.23 -0.31
CA ILE A 49 0.64 -5.79 0.66
C ILE A 49 0.41 -7.29 0.86
N PHE A 50 -0.84 -7.74 0.97
CA PHE A 50 -1.15 -9.13 1.31
C PHE A 50 -0.64 -10.13 0.25
N PRO A 51 -0.85 -9.93 -1.07
CA PRO A 51 -0.23 -10.77 -2.07
C PRO A 51 1.30 -10.70 -2.02
N GLY A 52 1.86 -9.50 -1.79
CA GLY A 52 3.31 -9.30 -1.67
C GLY A 52 3.94 -10.12 -0.55
N ILE A 53 3.22 -10.35 0.55
CA ILE A 53 3.65 -11.23 1.65
C ILE A 53 3.62 -12.71 1.23
N LEU A 54 2.59 -13.13 0.50
CA LEU A 54 2.44 -14.54 0.09
C LEU A 54 3.40 -14.95 -1.04
N THR A 55 3.82 -14.00 -1.87
CA THR A 55 4.70 -14.25 -3.03
C THR A 55 6.18 -14.03 -2.74
N VAL A 56 6.60 -13.95 -1.46
CA VAL A 56 8.01 -13.73 -1.09
C VAL A 56 8.90 -14.89 -1.54
N ILE A 57 8.44 -16.13 -1.34
CA ILE A 57 9.14 -17.35 -1.80
C ILE A 57 8.15 -18.16 -2.65
N PRO A 58 8.45 -18.38 -3.94
CA PRO A 58 7.68 -19.31 -4.77
C PRO A 58 7.61 -20.68 -4.08
N ASP A 59 6.43 -21.29 -4.06
CA ASP A 59 6.15 -22.61 -3.46
C ASP A 59 6.06 -22.68 -1.91
N GLN A 60 6.41 -21.62 -1.16
CA GLN A 60 6.34 -21.63 0.31
C GLN A 60 5.67 -20.37 0.91
N PRO A 61 4.36 -20.17 0.69
CA PRO A 61 3.63 -19.00 1.20
C PRO A 61 3.59 -18.94 2.74
N LEU A 62 3.80 -20.07 3.42
CA LEU A 62 3.83 -20.14 4.88
C LEU A 62 4.95 -19.29 5.49
N ILE A 63 6.13 -19.26 4.86
CA ILE A 63 7.27 -18.47 5.35
C ILE A 63 6.96 -16.98 5.25
N GLY A 64 6.38 -16.56 4.12
CA GLY A 64 5.90 -15.20 3.92
C GLY A 64 4.87 -14.80 4.98
N LEU A 65 3.88 -15.67 5.21
CA LEU A 65 2.85 -15.45 6.23
C LEU A 65 3.46 -15.27 7.64
N LEU A 66 4.42 -16.11 8.02
CA LEU A 66 5.12 -15.99 9.31
C LEU A 66 5.92 -14.69 9.43
N GLY A 67 6.60 -14.26 8.36
CA GLY A 67 7.25 -12.95 8.29
C GLY A 67 6.26 -11.79 8.43
N GLY A 68 5.09 -11.90 7.80
CA GLY A 68 3.99 -10.93 7.91
C GLY A 68 3.42 -10.86 9.33
N VAL A 69 3.19 -12.01 9.98
CA VAL A 69 2.73 -12.09 11.38
C VAL A 69 3.78 -11.48 12.31
N ALA A 70 5.06 -11.78 12.12
CA ALA A 70 6.14 -11.16 12.90
C ALA A 70 6.15 -9.64 12.73
N ALA A 71 5.98 -9.12 11.50
CA ALA A 71 5.87 -7.70 11.23
C ALA A 71 4.67 -7.05 11.97
N ILE A 72 3.51 -7.71 11.96
CA ILE A 72 2.31 -7.23 12.67
C ILE A 72 2.55 -7.18 14.18
N ILE A 73 3.16 -8.21 14.76
CA ILE A 73 3.47 -8.27 16.19
C ILE A 73 4.44 -7.14 16.56
N LEU A 74 5.52 -6.97 15.81
CA LEU A 74 6.52 -5.92 16.06
C LEU A 74 5.92 -4.51 15.90
N ALA A 75 5.06 -4.31 14.89
CA ALA A 75 4.36 -3.04 14.69
C ALA A 75 3.36 -2.73 15.81
N TYR A 76 2.70 -3.76 16.36
CA TYR A 76 1.76 -3.61 17.48
C TYR A 76 2.43 -3.08 18.75
N PHE A 77 3.70 -3.42 18.97
CA PHE A 77 4.49 -2.88 20.09
C PHE A 77 4.95 -1.42 19.89
N GLY A 78 4.59 -0.77 18.78
CA GLY A 78 4.96 0.63 18.51
C GLY A 78 6.43 0.83 18.20
N LEU A 79 7.13 -0.23 17.76
CA LEU A 79 8.52 -0.14 17.33
C LEU A 79 8.67 0.72 16.07
N ASN A 80 9.83 1.36 15.92
CA ASN A 80 10.15 2.10 14.70
C ASN A 80 10.02 1.19 13.47
N VAL A 81 9.45 1.72 12.39
CA VAL A 81 9.27 1.03 11.10
C VAL A 81 10.54 0.32 10.65
N ILE A 82 11.72 0.93 10.83
CA ILE A 82 13.00 0.31 10.46
C ILE A 82 13.24 -0.99 11.24
N LEU A 83 12.95 -1.01 12.54
CA LEU A 83 13.10 -2.20 13.39
C LEU A 83 12.09 -3.29 13.01
N VAL A 84 10.86 -2.92 12.67
CA VAL A 84 9.83 -3.84 12.19
C VAL A 84 10.27 -4.51 10.89
N VAL A 85 10.81 -3.73 9.95
CA VAL A 85 11.32 -4.24 8.66
C VAL A 85 12.49 -5.19 8.88
N ILE A 86 13.48 -4.79 9.69
CA ILE A 86 14.64 -5.66 10.00
C ILE A 86 14.18 -6.95 10.67
N GLY A 87 13.26 -6.88 11.64
CA GLY A 87 12.73 -8.06 12.32
C GLY A 87 11.97 -9.01 11.37
N ALA A 88 11.16 -8.46 10.46
CA ALA A 88 10.47 -9.26 9.45
C ALA A 88 11.45 -9.96 8.49
N ILE A 89 12.48 -9.24 8.01
CA ILE A 89 13.54 -9.80 7.16
C ILE A 89 14.29 -10.92 7.89
N LEU A 90 14.69 -10.70 9.15
CA LEU A 90 15.36 -11.72 9.95
C LEU A 90 14.49 -12.96 10.16
N THR A 91 13.19 -12.78 10.38
CA THR A 91 12.25 -13.89 10.54
C THR A 91 12.17 -14.74 9.27
N VAL A 92 12.01 -14.10 8.10
CA VAL A 92 11.99 -14.81 6.81
C VAL A 92 13.33 -15.48 6.54
N PHE A 93 14.45 -14.81 6.80
CA PHE A 93 15.79 -15.33 6.59
C PHE A 93 16.06 -16.59 7.44
N LEU A 94 15.73 -16.56 8.73
CA LEU A 94 15.90 -17.70 9.63
C LEU A 94 15.00 -18.90 9.26
N LEU A 95 13.82 -18.64 8.71
CA LEU A 95 12.89 -19.69 8.25
C LEU A 95 13.27 -20.28 6.88
N THR A 96 14.07 -19.56 6.09
CA THR A 96 14.50 -19.98 4.75
C THR A 96 15.83 -20.72 4.75
N MET A 97 16.68 -20.48 5.76
CA MET A 97 17.91 -21.23 6.01
C MET A 97 17.61 -22.68 6.39
#